data_AF-A0A5J4QPC1-F1
#
_entry.id   AF-A0A5J4QPC1-F1
#
_cell.length_a   1.000
_cell.length_b   1.000
_cell.length_c   1.000
_cell.angle_alpha   90.00
_cell.angle_beta   90.00
_cell.angle_gamma   90.00
#
_symmetry.space_group_name_H-M   'P 1'
#
loop_
_entity.id
_entity.type
_entity.pdbx_description
1 polymer ?
#
loop_
_entity_poly.entity_id
_entity_poly.type
_entity_poly.pdbx_seq_one_letter_code
_entity_poly.pdbx_strand_id
1 'polypeptide(L)'
;GGSASSDSTGQQGKELKALSQSSRLRRPRVVLSFGPDLADGVALLIVIKQHAPFLQLKIIETPQTENDRINNAQQVISTTRQLGFDCFLTENDIIHPDPRAMLLFVYTLFQKLSHCIPQTVLEIPACAGGIYKKIIELSNPGKRTLTYNARIEGDPDFSLPL
;
A
#
# COMPACT_ATOMS: atom_id res chain seq x y z
N GLY A 1 31.33 -48.61 -5.14
CA GLY A 1 31.67 -47.36 -5.82
C GLY A 1 30.40 -46.57 -5.97
N GLY A 2 30.27 -45.47 -5.22
CA GLY A 2 29.10 -44.60 -5.25
C GLY A 2 29.19 -43.54 -6.34
N SER A 3 28.08 -42.84 -6.56
CA SER A 3 28.00 -41.43 -6.97
C SER A 3 26.52 -41.02 -7.10
N ALA A 4 26.01 -40.22 -6.16
CA ALA A 4 24.78 -39.43 -6.30
C ALA A 4 24.78 -38.34 -5.23
N SER A 5 25.47 -37.22 -5.48
CA SER A 5 25.40 -35.99 -4.64
C SER A 5 26.11 -34.83 -5.35
N SER A 6 25.40 -34.09 -6.21
CA SER A 6 25.90 -32.80 -6.72
C SER A 6 24.81 -31.99 -7.46
N ASP A 7 23.70 -31.63 -6.80
CA ASP A 7 22.74 -30.69 -7.43
C ASP A 7 22.01 -29.73 -6.46
N SER A 8 22.18 -29.87 -5.14
CA SER A 8 21.48 -29.01 -4.16
C SER A 8 22.17 -27.66 -3.89
N THR A 9 23.46 -27.52 -4.19
CA THR A 9 24.25 -26.32 -3.84
C THR A 9 24.08 -25.16 -4.85
N GLY A 10 23.68 -25.46 -6.09
CA GLY A 10 23.52 -24.46 -7.16
C GLY A 10 22.23 -23.65 -7.09
N GLN A 11 21.17 -24.21 -6.50
CA GLN A 11 19.85 -23.56 -6.37
C GLN A 11 19.88 -22.51 -5.25
N GLN A 12 20.45 -22.84 -4.09
CA GLN A 12 20.55 -21.93 -2.93
C GLN A 12 21.39 -20.68 -3.23
N GLY A 13 22.45 -20.81 -4.03
CA GLY A 13 23.27 -19.67 -4.44
C GLY A 13 22.56 -18.66 -5.35
N LYS A 14 21.55 -19.12 -6.12
CA LYS A 14 20.72 -18.24 -6.97
C LYS A 14 19.65 -17.51 -6.16
N GLU A 15 19.05 -18.17 -5.18
CA GLU A 15 18.07 -17.56 -4.27
C GLU A 15 18.72 -16.49 -3.36
N LEU A 16 19.92 -16.75 -2.84
CA LEU A 16 20.67 -15.77 -2.05
C LEU A 16 21.07 -14.54 -2.87
N LYS A 17 21.33 -14.71 -4.18
CA LYS A 17 21.64 -13.60 -5.10
C LYS A 17 20.39 -12.82 -5.50
N ALA A 18 19.23 -13.50 -5.63
CA ALA A 18 17.93 -12.86 -5.85
C ALA A 18 17.47 -12.06 -4.61
N LEU A 19 17.73 -12.56 -3.39
CA LEU A 19 17.47 -11.86 -2.13
C LEU A 19 18.42 -10.67 -1.89
N SER A 20 19.67 -10.76 -2.37
CA SER A 20 20.61 -9.63 -2.34
C SER A 20 20.27 -8.55 -3.38
N GLN A 21 19.67 -8.94 -4.52
CA GLN A 21 19.15 -8.00 -5.51
C GLN A 21 17.84 -7.32 -5.09
N SER A 22 16.99 -7.98 -4.29
CA SER A 22 15.73 -7.42 -3.78
C SER A 22 15.91 -6.39 -2.65
N SER A 23 17.11 -6.30 -2.06
CA SER A 23 17.42 -5.47 -0.89
C SER A 23 18.52 -4.43 -1.16
N ARG A 24 18.66 -3.95 -2.41
CA ARG A 24 19.30 -2.64 -2.61
C ARG A 24 18.40 -1.62 -1.92
N LEU A 25 18.79 -1.19 -0.71
CA LEU A 25 18.20 -0.06 -0.02
C LEU A 25 18.23 1.13 -0.98
N ARG A 26 17.11 1.36 -1.68
CA ARG A 26 16.94 2.52 -2.55
C ARG A 26 17.17 3.73 -1.67
N ARG A 27 18.07 4.63 -2.07
CA ARG A 27 18.32 5.85 -1.31
C ARG A 27 16.97 6.55 -1.09
N PRO A 28 16.66 6.98 0.14
CA PRO A 28 15.42 7.67 0.41
C PRO A 28 15.34 8.92 -0.47
N ARG A 29 14.23 9.06 -1.19
CA ARG A 29 13.95 10.26 -1.97
C ARG A 29 13.66 11.39 -1.00
N VAL A 30 14.42 12.47 -1.11
CA VAL A 30 14.17 13.68 -0.32
C VAL A 30 13.15 14.53 -1.08
N VAL A 31 12.05 14.87 -0.42
CA VAL A 31 11.04 15.81 -0.92
C VAL A 31 11.32 17.16 -0.29
N LEU A 32 11.67 18.16 -1.10
CA LEU A 32 12.00 19.52 -0.68
C LEU A 32 10.91 20.52 -1.07
N SER A 33 10.06 20.17 -2.04
CA SER A 33 8.99 21.01 -2.55
C SER A 33 7.70 20.23 -2.81
N PHE A 34 6.55 20.85 -2.50
CA PHE A 34 5.23 20.28 -2.79
C PHE A 34 4.84 20.37 -4.27
N GLY A 35 5.67 20.96 -5.14
CA GLY A 35 5.44 20.96 -6.59
C GLY A 35 6.23 19.84 -7.28
N PRO A 36 7.43 20.16 -7.81
CA PRO A 36 8.20 19.27 -8.68
C PRO A 36 8.52 17.90 -8.07
N ASP A 37 8.77 17.83 -6.76
CA ASP A 37 9.17 16.56 -6.13
C ASP A 37 8.01 15.57 -5.96
N LEU A 38 6.76 16.04 -6.08
CA LEU A 38 5.55 15.22 -5.97
C LEU A 38 4.86 14.98 -7.33
N ALA A 39 5.29 15.70 -8.38
CA ALA A 39 4.63 15.74 -9.68
C ALA A 39 4.63 14.39 -10.43
N ASP A 40 5.50 13.46 -10.07
CA ASP A 40 5.55 12.13 -10.69
C ASP A 40 4.70 11.07 -9.97
N GLY A 41 4.03 11.45 -8.87
CA GLY A 41 3.17 10.59 -8.06
C GLY A 41 3.89 9.51 -7.26
N VAL A 42 5.19 9.28 -7.46
CA VAL A 42 5.91 8.17 -6.83
C VAL A 42 5.99 8.35 -5.32
N ALA A 43 6.36 9.55 -4.86
CA ALA A 43 6.44 9.85 -3.43
C ALA A 43 5.08 9.66 -2.73
N LEU A 44 3.99 10.10 -3.36
CA LEU A 44 2.62 9.94 -2.85
C LEU A 44 2.24 8.46 -2.73
N LEU A 45 2.50 7.67 -3.78
CA LEU A 45 2.21 6.24 -3.79
C LEU A 45 3.04 5.46 -2.76
N ILE A 46 4.30 5.83 -2.54
CA ILE A 46 5.14 5.21 -1.51
C ILE A 46 4.54 5.46 -0.12
N VAL A 47 4.13 6.69 0.18
CA VAL A 47 3.50 7.02 1.47
C VAL A 47 2.21 6.24 1.68
N ILE A 48 1.38 6.15 0.64
CA ILE A 48 0.15 5.33 0.67
C ILE A 48 0.50 3.86 0.90
N LYS A 49 1.49 3.29 0.18
CA LYS A 49 1.91 1.89 0.33
C LYS A 49 2.40 1.57 1.74
N GLN A 50 3.09 2.50 2.37
CA GLN A 50 3.61 2.32 3.74
C GLN A 50 2.50 2.25 4.78
N HIS A 51 1.44 3.05 4.63
CA HIS A 51 0.32 3.06 5.58
C HIS A 51 -0.76 2.03 5.26
N ALA A 52 -0.89 1.64 3.99
CA ALA A 52 -1.87 0.69 3.51
C ALA A 52 -1.18 -0.42 2.68
N PRO A 53 -0.37 -1.28 3.31
CA PRO A 53 0.40 -2.31 2.62
C PRO A 53 -0.47 -3.35 1.89
N PHE A 54 -1.74 -3.47 2.28
CA PHE A 54 -2.73 -4.34 1.64
C PHE A 54 -3.15 -3.87 0.24
N LEU A 55 -2.92 -2.61 -0.12
CA LEU A 55 -3.21 -2.12 -1.48
C LEU A 55 -2.21 -2.71 -2.49
N GLN A 56 -2.74 -3.20 -3.60
CA GLN A 56 -1.93 -3.69 -4.72
C GLN A 56 -1.58 -2.52 -5.64
N LEU A 57 -0.41 -1.92 -5.41
CA LEU A 57 0.10 -0.79 -6.20
C LEU A 57 1.16 -1.26 -7.20
N LYS A 58 1.06 -0.79 -8.44
CA LYS A 58 2.06 -1.00 -9.51
C LYS A 58 2.78 0.33 -9.76
N ILE A 59 3.58 0.74 -8.77
CA ILE A 59 4.27 2.04 -8.79
C ILE A 59 5.32 2.03 -9.89
N ILE A 60 5.25 2.96 -10.84
CA ILE A 60 6.32 3.20 -11.79
C ILE A 60 7.37 4.05 -11.07
N GLU A 61 8.36 3.40 -10.45
CA GLU A 61 9.32 4.06 -9.54
C GLU A 61 10.26 5.05 -10.23
N THR A 62 10.48 4.90 -11.54
CA THR A 62 11.34 5.78 -12.34
C THR A 62 10.60 6.21 -13.62
N PRO A 63 9.56 7.04 -13.51
CA PRO A 63 8.74 7.44 -14.66
C PRO A 63 9.58 8.28 -15.63
N GLN A 64 9.59 7.89 -16.90
CA GLN A 64 10.38 8.58 -17.94
C GLN A 64 9.48 9.42 -18.85
N THR A 65 8.22 9.01 -19.01
CA THR A 65 7.25 9.65 -19.88
C THR A 65 6.17 10.36 -19.07
N GLU A 66 5.44 11.27 -19.70
CA GLU A 66 4.25 11.87 -19.10
C GLU A 66 3.16 10.84 -18.82
N ASN A 67 2.99 9.87 -19.72
CA ASN A 67 2.06 8.76 -19.53
C ASN A 67 2.39 7.94 -18.27
N ASP A 68 3.67 7.73 -17.96
CA ASP A 68 4.07 7.08 -16.70
C ASP A 68 3.63 7.87 -15.47
N ARG A 69 3.80 9.20 -15.51
CA ARG A 69 3.35 10.09 -14.42
C ARG A 69 1.83 10.09 -14.29
N ILE A 70 1.10 10.11 -15.40
CA ILE A 70 -0.36 9.99 -15.43
C ILE A 70 -0.81 8.66 -14.82
N ASN A 71 -0.18 7.54 -15.18
CA ASN A 71 -0.50 6.23 -14.61
C ASN A 71 -0.27 6.19 -13.09
N ASN A 72 0.80 6.83 -12.61
CA ASN A 72 1.01 6.97 -11.17
C ASN A 72 -0.06 7.87 -10.52
N ALA A 73 -0.41 9.00 -11.13
CA ALA A 73 -1.44 9.92 -10.64
C ALA A 73 -2.83 9.26 -10.57
N GLN A 74 -3.21 8.47 -11.58
CA GLN A 74 -4.43 7.66 -11.56
C GLN A 74 -4.44 6.65 -10.41
N GLN A 75 -3.30 6.02 -10.13
CA GLN A 75 -3.17 5.13 -8.97
C GLN A 75 -3.34 5.90 -7.65
N VAL A 76 -2.78 7.11 -7.52
CA VAL A 76 -3.01 7.96 -6.34
C VAL A 76 -4.52 8.19 -6.13
N ILE A 77 -5.23 8.67 -7.15
CA ILE A 77 -6.65 9.02 -7.05
C ILE A 77 -7.53 7.77 -6.78
N SER A 78 -7.26 6.66 -7.46
CA SER A 78 -8.05 5.44 -7.28
C SER A 78 -7.82 4.80 -5.92
N THR A 79 -6.63 4.93 -5.34
CA THR A 79 -6.29 4.33 -4.05
C THR A 79 -6.84 5.13 -2.88
N THR A 80 -6.88 6.47 -2.96
CA THR A 80 -7.57 7.27 -1.94
C THR A 80 -9.05 6.89 -1.86
N ARG A 81 -9.72 6.71 -3.02
CA ARG A 81 -11.11 6.25 -3.08
C ARG A 81 -11.30 4.87 -2.45
N GLN A 82 -10.39 3.92 -2.72
CA GLN A 82 -10.41 2.60 -2.07
C GLN A 82 -10.24 2.69 -0.55
N LEU A 83 -9.50 3.68 -0.05
CA LEU A 83 -9.34 3.96 1.38
C LEU A 83 -10.51 4.75 1.98
N GLY A 84 -11.54 5.07 1.20
CA GLY A 84 -12.76 5.73 1.68
C GLY A 84 -12.64 7.25 1.82
N PHE A 85 -11.73 7.90 1.08
CA PHE A 85 -11.70 9.36 0.99
C PHE A 85 -11.44 9.84 -0.44
N ASP A 86 -12.12 10.91 -0.82
CA ASP A 86 -12.01 11.43 -2.18
C ASP A 86 -10.77 12.31 -2.37
N CYS A 87 -10.08 12.10 -3.49
CA CYS A 87 -9.08 13.03 -3.98
C CYS A 87 -9.78 14.15 -4.74
N PHE A 88 -9.54 15.40 -4.37
CA PHE A 88 -10.06 16.57 -5.07
C PHE A 88 -9.18 17.02 -6.25
N LEU A 89 -7.98 16.43 -6.41
CA LEU A 89 -7.08 16.67 -7.53
C LEU A 89 -7.39 15.72 -8.68
N THR A 90 -7.27 16.23 -9.90
CA THR A 90 -7.23 15.42 -11.12
C THR A 90 -5.82 14.88 -11.39
N GLU A 91 -5.69 13.94 -12.32
CA GLU A 91 -4.38 13.45 -12.77
C GLU A 91 -3.50 14.61 -13.25
N ASN A 92 -4.10 15.54 -14.00
CA ASN A 92 -3.43 16.72 -14.53
C ASN A 92 -2.93 17.63 -13.41
N ASP A 93 -3.73 17.85 -12.37
CA ASP A 93 -3.33 18.66 -11.21
C ASP A 93 -2.19 18.01 -10.41
N ILE A 94 -2.03 16.68 -10.48
CA ILE A 94 -0.90 15.99 -9.85
C ILE A 94 0.37 16.16 -10.68
N ILE A 95 0.29 15.98 -12.00
CA ILE A 95 1.49 16.07 -12.87
C ILE A 95 1.93 17.51 -13.17
N HIS A 96 1.03 18.47 -13.02
CA HIS A 96 1.27 19.91 -13.14
C HIS A 96 0.81 20.63 -11.85
N PRO A 97 1.51 20.42 -10.73
CA PRO A 97 0.99 20.78 -9.42
C PRO A 97 1.02 22.29 -9.15
N ASP A 98 -0.13 22.82 -8.72
CA ASP A 98 -0.16 24.01 -7.88
C ASP A 98 0.32 23.63 -6.47
N PRO A 99 1.41 24.21 -5.95
CA PRO A 99 1.98 23.81 -4.65
C PRO A 99 1.01 23.93 -3.48
N ARG A 100 0.01 24.83 -3.53
CA ARG A 100 -0.96 25.01 -2.45
C ARG A 100 -1.98 23.88 -2.46
N ALA A 101 -2.51 23.55 -3.64
CA ALA A 101 -3.42 22.42 -3.81
C ALA A 101 -2.74 21.09 -3.44
N MET A 102 -1.48 20.89 -3.86
CA MET A 102 -0.72 19.70 -3.50
C MET A 102 -0.41 19.62 -2.00
N LEU A 103 -0.06 20.74 -1.35
CA LEU A 103 0.10 20.78 0.11
C LEU A 103 -1.18 20.37 0.84
N LEU A 104 -2.34 20.90 0.42
CA LEU A 104 -3.63 20.55 1.00
C LEU A 104 -3.93 19.06 0.81
N PHE A 105 -3.57 18.50 -0.34
CA PHE A 105 -3.72 17.08 -0.60
C PHE A 105 -2.80 16.23 0.30
N VAL A 106 -1.52 16.59 0.44
CA VAL A 106 -0.58 15.89 1.34
C VAL A 106 -1.04 15.96 2.79
N TYR A 107 -1.55 17.10 3.25
CA TYR A 107 -2.15 17.22 4.57
C TYR A 107 -3.35 16.28 4.75
N THR A 108 -4.22 16.21 3.74
CA THR A 108 -5.36 15.28 3.74
C THR A 108 -4.89 13.82 3.80
N LEU A 109 -3.86 13.44 3.03
CA LEU A 109 -3.24 12.12 3.11
C LEU A 109 -2.72 11.84 4.52
N PHE A 110 -1.99 12.77 5.14
CA PHE A 110 -1.47 12.60 6.49
C PHE A 110 -2.58 12.33 7.51
N GLN A 111 -3.67 13.10 7.47
CA GLN A 111 -4.82 12.90 8.36
C GLN A 111 -5.55 11.57 8.14
N LYS A 112 -5.70 11.14 6.88
CA LYS A 112 -6.47 9.94 6.56
C LYS A 112 -5.66 8.67 6.75
N LEU A 113 -4.40 8.66 6.30
CA LEU A 113 -3.53 7.50 6.36
C LEU A 113 -3.10 7.15 7.78
N SER A 114 -3.06 8.10 8.72
CA SER A 114 -2.80 7.80 10.13
C SER A 114 -3.85 6.85 10.74
N HIS A 115 -5.05 6.79 10.17
CA HIS A 115 -6.10 5.87 10.58
C HIS A 115 -6.01 4.48 9.90
N CYS A 116 -5.16 4.31 8.90
CA CYS A 116 -4.97 3.04 8.19
C CYS A 116 -3.97 2.11 8.90
N ILE A 117 -3.27 2.60 9.91
CA ILE A 117 -2.34 1.80 10.71
C ILE A 117 -3.16 0.85 11.61
N PRO A 118 -2.93 -0.47 11.54
CA PRO A 118 -3.68 -1.42 12.35
C PRO A 118 -3.48 -1.14 13.84
N GLN A 119 -4.58 -0.83 14.53
CA GLN A 119 -4.59 -0.58 15.98
C GLN A 119 -4.47 -1.88 16.78
N THR A 120 -4.97 -2.98 16.22
CA THR A 120 -4.95 -4.31 16.83
C THR A 120 -4.70 -5.36 15.76
N VAL A 121 -3.70 -6.21 15.98
CA VAL A 121 -3.46 -7.40 15.16
C VAL A 121 -4.02 -8.60 15.91
N LEU A 122 -4.87 -9.37 15.24
CA LEU A 122 -5.43 -10.60 15.80
C LEU A 122 -4.83 -11.79 15.05
N GLU A 123 -4.07 -12.61 15.76
CA GLU A 123 -3.59 -13.89 15.22
C GLU A 123 -4.77 -14.88 15.15
N ILE A 124 -5.03 -15.39 13.95
CA ILE A 124 -6.01 -16.44 13.69
C ILE A 124 -5.21 -17.73 13.44
N PRO A 125 -5.28 -18.73 14.33
CA PRO A 125 -4.59 -19.99 14.11
C PRO A 125 -5.20 -20.72 12.90
N ALA A 126 -4.32 -21.28 12.07
CA ALA A 126 -4.73 -22.13 10.95
C ALA A 126 -5.26 -23.48 11.50
N CYS A 127 -6.57 -23.59 11.66
CA CYS A 127 -7.20 -24.86 12.03
C CYS A 127 -7.43 -25.70 10.78
N ALA A 128 -6.60 -26.71 10.53
CA ALA A 128 -6.88 -27.70 9.48
C ALA A 128 -8.15 -28.47 9.85
N GLY A 129 -9.25 -28.22 9.12
CA GLY A 129 -10.52 -28.94 9.26
C GLY A 129 -11.45 -28.46 10.39
N GLY A 130 -11.17 -27.33 11.05
CA GLY A 130 -11.99 -26.79 12.13
C GLY A 130 -12.46 -25.35 11.88
N ILE A 131 -13.61 -24.97 12.46
CA ILE A 131 -14.10 -23.59 12.44
C ILE A 131 -13.42 -22.81 13.58
N TYR A 132 -12.77 -21.69 13.25
CA TYR A 132 -12.29 -20.72 14.24
C TYR A 132 -13.25 -19.54 14.34
N LYS A 133 -13.67 -19.19 15.56
CA LYS A 133 -14.54 -18.02 15.82
C LYS A 133 -13.93 -17.15 16.90
N LYS A 134 -13.71 -15.86 16.59
CA LYS A 134 -13.29 -14.83 17.54
C LYS A 134 -14.30 -13.69 17.50
N ILE A 135 -14.82 -13.30 18.66
CA ILE A 135 -15.77 -12.20 18.79
C ILE A 135 -14.95 -10.90 19.01
N ILE A 136 -15.23 -9.89 18.20
CA ILE A 136 -14.64 -8.55 18.33
C ILE A 136 -15.75 -7.62 18.82
N GLU A 137 -15.62 -7.13 20.05
CA GLU A 137 -16.56 -6.17 20.61
C GLU A 137 -16.08 -4.75 20.28
N LEU A 138 -16.85 -4.05 19.45
CA LEU A 138 -16.62 -2.64 19.13
C LEU A 138 -17.58 -1.80 19.96
N SER A 139 -17.03 -0.91 20.79
CA SER A 139 -17.82 0.04 21.58
C SER A 139 -17.78 1.41 20.91
N ASN A 140 -18.94 2.08 20.80
CA ASN A 140 -19.03 3.47 20.42
C ASN A 140 -18.98 4.34 21.68
N PRO A 141 -17.83 4.91 22.07
CA PRO A 141 -17.73 5.75 23.27
C PRO A 141 -18.42 7.11 23.11
N GLY A 142 -18.87 7.47 21.90
CA GLY A 142 -19.51 8.75 21.59
C GLY A 142 -21.02 8.66 21.49
N LYS A 143 -21.66 9.82 21.30
CA LYS A 143 -23.13 9.96 21.08
C LYS A 143 -23.53 10.00 19.60
N ARG A 144 -22.56 9.99 18.68
CA ARG A 144 -22.82 10.02 17.24
C ARG A 144 -23.05 8.61 16.73
N THR A 145 -23.99 8.42 15.81
CA THR A 145 -24.15 7.15 15.09
C THR A 145 -22.88 6.84 14.32
N LEU A 146 -22.35 5.62 14.49
CA LEU A 146 -21.19 5.13 13.76
C LEU A 146 -21.66 4.11 12.71
N THR A 147 -21.06 4.19 11.53
CA THR A 147 -21.15 3.15 10.51
C THR A 147 -19.85 2.37 10.55
N TYR A 148 -19.94 1.07 10.82
CA TYR A 148 -18.79 0.17 10.78
C TYR A 148 -18.74 -0.50 9.42
N ASN A 149 -17.60 -0.38 8.74
CA ASN A 149 -17.33 -1.09 7.50
C ASN A 149 -16.35 -2.22 7.79
N ALA A 150 -16.69 -3.44 7.39
CA ALA A 150 -15.78 -4.57 7.41
C ALA A 150 -15.34 -4.88 5.98
N ARG A 151 -14.05 -5.16 5.80
CA ARG A 151 -13.45 -5.60 4.53
C ARG A 151 -12.49 -6.75 4.80
N ILE A 152 -12.49 -7.75 3.93
CA ILE A 152 -11.45 -8.79 3.90
C ILE A 152 -10.48 -8.45 2.78
N GLU A 153 -9.19 -8.41 3.11
CA GLU A 153 -8.09 -8.38 2.16
C GLU A 153 -7.47 -9.78 2.12
N GLY A 154 -7.50 -10.46 1.00
CA GLY A 154 -6.97 -11.81 0.91
C GLY A 154 -7.39 -12.54 -0.34
N ASP A 155 -7.34 -13.87 -0.25
CA ASP A 155 -7.80 -14.74 -1.32
C ASP A 155 -9.30 -14.53 -1.58
N PRO A 156 -9.75 -14.43 -2.85
CA PRO A 156 -11.16 -14.26 -3.20
C PRO A 156 -12.07 -15.39 -2.70
N ASP A 157 -11.50 -16.54 -2.31
CA ASP A 157 -12.24 -17.64 -1.71
C ASP A 157 -12.85 -17.27 -0.33
N PHE A 158 -12.39 -16.18 0.29
CA PHE A 158 -12.93 -15.66 1.54
C PHE A 158 -13.88 -14.47 1.31
N SER A 159 -15.04 -14.50 1.97
CA SER A 159 -16.04 -13.43 1.91
C SER A 159 -16.61 -13.12 3.29
N LEU A 160 -17.09 -11.89 3.46
CA LEU A 160 -17.86 -11.51 4.63
C LEU A 160 -19.32 -11.94 4.45
N PRO A 161 -19.98 -12.45 5.50
CA PRO A 161 -21.42 -12.68 5.45
C PRO A 161 -22.15 -11.35 5.21
N LEU A 162 -23.15 -11.39 4.33
CA LEU A 162 -24.05 -10.27 4.00
C LEU A 162 -24.89 -9.84 5.20
#